data_AF-A0A1I6GA73-F1
#
_entry.id   AF-A0A1I6GA73-F1
#
_cell.length_a   1.000
_cell.length_b   1.000
_cell.length_c   1.000
_cell.angle_alpha   90.00
_cell.angle_beta   90.00
_cell.angle_gamma   90.00
#
_symmetry.space_group_name_H-M   'P 1'
#
loop_
_entity.id
_entity.type
_entity.pdbx_description
1 polymer ?
#
loop_
_entity_poly.entity_id
_entity_poly.type
_entity_poly.pdbx_seq_one_letter_code
_entity_poly.pdbx_strand_id
1 'polypeptide(L)' 'MAKLIKTSVFRTQIPKAETSMDKTSRIVRNMLDEEAEQRQVKIDRLRKARLEKEANTQGKPSA' A
#
# COMPACT_ATOMS: atom_id res chain seq x y z
N MET A 1 27.75 -18.05 47.89
CA MET A 1 27.47 -16.96 46.94
C MET A 1 26.78 -17.55 45.71
N ALA A 2 25.45 -17.66 45.72
CA ALA A 2 24.71 -18.20 44.58
C ALA A 2 24.63 -17.12 43.47
N LYS A 3 25.11 -17.44 42.27
CA LYS A 3 25.03 -16.54 41.11
C LYS A 3 23.58 -16.50 40.62
N LEU A 4 22.84 -15.47 41.00
CA LEU A 4 21.48 -15.21 40.53
C LEU A 4 21.53 -14.73 39.08
N ILE A 5 21.33 -15.64 38.13
CA ILE A 5 21.16 -15.28 36.72
C ILE A 5 19.75 -14.68 36.62
N LYS A 6 19.68 -13.35 36.51
CA LYS A 6 18.44 -12.64 36.19
C LYS A 6 18.06 -13.00 34.76
N THR A 7 17.42 -14.15 34.56
CA THR A 7 16.80 -14.50 33.30
C THR A 7 15.62 -13.56 33.11
N SER A 8 15.84 -12.53 32.28
CA SER A 8 14.78 -11.66 31.76
C SER A 8 13.56 -12.51 31.40
N VAL A 9 12.49 -12.36 32.17
CA VAL A 9 11.25 -13.14 32.04
C VAL A 9 10.58 -12.89 30.68
N PHE A 10 10.91 -11.77 30.04
CA PHE A 10 10.52 -11.45 28.68
C PHE A 10 11.66 -11.79 27.74
N ARG A 11 11.55 -12.95 27.08
CA ARG A 11 12.33 -13.29 25.90
C ARG A 11 11.70 -12.56 24.72
N THR A 12 12.42 -11.69 24.04
CA THR A 12 11.97 -11.09 22.78
C THR A 12 11.67 -12.23 21.81
N GLN A 13 10.41 -12.37 21.40
CA GLN A 13 10.04 -13.39 20.43
C GLN A 13 10.78 -13.09 19.13
N ILE A 14 11.65 -14.01 18.72
CA ILE A 14 12.32 -13.91 17.43
C ILE A 14 11.21 -13.98 16.37
N PRO A 15 11.12 -13.01 15.43
CA PRO A 15 10.12 -13.07 14.38
C PRO A 15 10.25 -14.40 13.66
N LYS A 16 9.13 -15.12 13.53
CA LYS A 16 9.11 -16.42 12.87
C LYS A 16 9.61 -16.24 11.45
N ALA A 17 10.50 -17.14 11.01
CA ALA A 17 10.95 -17.16 9.63
C ALA A 17 9.74 -17.37 8.71
N GLU A 18 9.61 -16.55 7.67
CA GLU A 18 8.50 -16.66 6.71
C GLU A 18 8.49 -18.04 6.05
N THR A 19 7.32 -18.68 6.08
CA THR A 19 7.10 -19.94 5.36
C THR A 19 7.04 -19.68 3.86
N SER A 20 7.13 -20.74 3.05
CA SER A 20 6.93 -20.62 1.60
C SER A 20 5.55 -20.04 1.24
N MET A 21 4.52 -20.38 2.01
CA MET A 21 3.16 -19.86 1.85
C MET A 21 3.05 -18.37 2.20
N ASP A 22 3.78 -17.90 3.22
CA ASP A 22 3.82 -16.48 3.57
C ASP A 22 4.45 -15.67 2.44
N LYS A 23 5.52 -16.21 1.83
CA LYS A 23 6.20 -15.57 0.71
C LYS A 23 5.30 -15.44 -0.51
N THR A 24 4.58 -16.49 -0.89
CA THR A 24 3.65 -16.41 -2.02
C THR A 24 2.51 -15.44 -1.72
N SER A 25 1.95 -15.47 -0.52
CA SER A 25 0.92 -14.54 -0.08
C SER A 25 1.38 -13.08 -0.12
N ARG A 26 2.65 -12.81 0.22
CA ARG A 26 3.26 -11.48 0.13
C ARG A 26 3.40 -11.03 -1.32
N ILE A 27 3.89 -11.91 -2.21
CA ILE A 27 4.04 -11.59 -3.63
C ILE A 27 2.67 -11.26 -4.25
N VAL A 28 1.64 -12.05 -3.96
CA VAL A 28 0.28 -11.79 -4.46
C VAL A 28 -0.26 -10.44 -3.98
N ARG A 29 -0.06 -10.11 -2.70
CA ARG A 29 -0.47 -8.79 -2.18
C ARG A 29 0.24 -7.65 -2.90
N ASN A 30 1.56 -7.75 -3.07
CA ASN A 30 2.34 -6.73 -3.78
C ASN A 30 1.84 -6.53 -5.22
N MET A 31 1.54 -7.62 -5.95
CA MET A 31 0.99 -7.52 -7.31
C MET A 31 -0.36 -6.77 -7.33
N LEU A 32 -1.24 -7.07 -6.39
CA LEU A 32 -2.55 -6.41 -6.30
C LEU A 32 -2.42 -4.93 -5.94
N ASP A 33 -1.51 -4.59 -5.03
CA ASP A 33 -1.27 -3.21 -4.63
C ASP A 33 -0.70 -2.40 -5.81
N GLU A 34 0.28 -2.94 -6.54
CA GLU A 34 0.83 -2.32 -7.75
C GLU A 34 -0.24 -2.10 -8.84
N GLU A 35 -1.11 -3.09 -9.09
CA GLU A 35 -2.23 -2.93 -10.03
C GLU A 35 -3.24 -1.88 -9.57
N ALA A 36 -3.55 -1.84 -8.28
CA ALA A 36 -4.45 -0.86 -7.68
C ALA A 36 -3.90 0.56 -7.82
N GLU A 37 -2.60 0.76 -7.57
CA GLU A 37 -1.92 2.04 -7.76
C GLU A 37 -1.99 2.51 -9.22
N GLN A 38 -1.68 1.64 -10.18
CA GLN A 38 -1.77 1.97 -11.61
C GLN A 38 -3.19 2.38 -12.01
N ARG A 39 -4.20 1.65 -11.52
CA ARG A 39 -5.61 1.98 -11.75
C ARG A 39 -5.97 3.33 -11.14
N GLN A 40 -5.51 3.62 -9.94
CA GLN A 40 -5.77 4.89 -9.25
C GLN A 40 -5.17 6.07 -10.02
N VAL A 41 -3.91 5.95 -10.46
CA VAL A 41 -3.24 6.96 -11.30
C VAL A 41 -4.02 7.23 -12.58
N LYS A 42 -4.51 6.18 -13.26
CA LYS A 42 -5.33 6.33 -14.46
C LYS A 42 -6.64 7.06 -14.17
N ILE A 43 -7.34 6.71 -13.09
CA ILE A 43 -8.59 7.35 -12.68
C ILE A 43 -8.35 8.84 -12.40
N ASP A 44 -7.30 9.17 -11.66
CA ASP A 44 -7.02 10.56 -11.30
C ASP A 44 -6.63 11.40 -12.53
N ARG A 45 -5.87 10.81 -13.47
CA ARG A 45 -5.60 11.45 -14.76
C ARG A 45 -6.87 11.74 -15.55
N LEU A 46 -7.77 10.76 -15.65
CA LEU A 46 -9.04 10.93 -16.38
C LEU A 46 -9.97 11.93 -15.70
N ARG A 47 -10.01 11.93 -14.36
CA ARG A 47 -10.78 12.90 -13.57
C ARG A 47 -10.29 14.32 -13.82
N LYS A 48 -8.96 14.55 -13.77
CA LYS A 48 -8.36 15.86 -14.09
C LYS A 48 -8.73 16.32 -15.50
N ALA A 49 -8.55 15.46 -16.50
CA ALA A 49 -8.88 15.77 -17.89
C ALA A 49 -10.37 16.09 -18.08
N ARG A 50 -11.26 15.44 -17.33
CA ARG A 50 -12.70 15.75 -17.34
C ARG A 50 -12.99 17.13 -16.75
N LEU A 51 -12.40 17.45 -15.59
CA LEU A 51 -12.57 18.75 -14.94
C LEU A 51 -12.03 19.90 -15.82
N GLU A 52 -10.89 19.73 -16.46
CA GLU A 52 -10.34 20.72 -17.42
C GLU A 52 -11.28 20.95 -18.60
N LYS A 53 -11.88 19.89 -19.15
CA LYS A 53 -12.88 20.01 -20.21
C LYS A 53 -14.13 20.73 -19.74
N GLU A 54 -14.65 20.37 -18.57
CA GLU A 54 -15.83 21.01 -17.99
C GLU A 54 -15.59 22.52 -17.77
N ALA A 55 -14.44 22.90 -17.21
CA ALA A 55 -14.04 24.29 -17.06
C ALA A 55 -13.94 25.03 -18.41
N ASN A 56 -13.36 24.41 -19.43
CA ASN A 56 -13.26 25.01 -20.77
C ASN A 56 -14.62 25.13 -21.48
N THR A 57 -15.57 24.23 -21.20
CA THR A 57 -16.94 24.32 -21.73
C THR A 57 -17.78 25.37 -21.02
N GLN A 58 -17.57 25.59 -19.72
CA GLN A 58 -18.27 26.64 -18.96
C GLN A 58 -17.75 28.06 -19.27
N GLY A 59 -16.50 28.17 -19.75
CA GLY A 59 -15.91 29.45 -20.18
C GLY A 59 -16.29 29.89 -21.60
N LYS A 60 -16.96 29.05 -22.39
CA LYS A 60 -17.50 29.46 -23.70
C LYS A 60 -18.94 29.92 -23.49
N PRO A 61 -19.26 31.22 -23.64
CA PRO A 61 -20.65 31.63 -23.73
C PRO A 61 -21.25 30.90 -24.93
N SER A 62 -22.35 30.17 -24.67
CA SER A 62 -23.25 29.68 -25.71
C SER A 62 -23.64 30.89 -26.56
N ALA A 63 -23.09 30.96 -27.77
CA ALA A 63 -23.51 31.92 -28.81
C ALA A 63 -24.74 31.38 -29.53
#